data_AF-A0A7S0WQY5-F1
#
_entry.id   AF-A0A7S0WQY5-F1
#
_cell.length_a   1.000
_cell.length_b   1.000
_cell.length_c   1.000
_cell.angle_alpha   90.00
_cell.angle_beta   90.00
_cell.angle_gamma   90.00
#
_symmetry.space_group_name_H-M   'P 1'
#
loop_
_entity.id
_entity.type
_entity.pdbx_description
1 polymer ?
#
loop_
_entity_poly.entity_id
_entity_poly.type
_entity_poly.pdbx_seq_one_letter_code
_entity_poly.pdbx_strand_id
1 'polypeptide(L)'
;GHAGTVDYLLSLGANPWLCDLRGITALHHAAIRNQCEVVHEMLKTPQQFSRRAARWNTPATKFVDVCDVYGYTPLHYATIEGHAEAIGTLLSHAANLIARTAMAHPDYESWPSGLSALHIAS
;
A
#
# COMPACT_ATOMS: atom_id res chain seq x y z
N GLY A 1 9.22 -6.91 16.03
CA GLY A 1 8.64 -6.16 14.89
C GLY A 1 9.49 -4.95 14.59
N HIS A 2 9.61 -4.55 13.32
CA HIS A 2 10.46 -3.44 12.88
C HIS A 2 9.86 -2.04 13.15
N ALA A 3 8.75 -1.97 13.89
CA ALA A 3 8.02 -0.73 14.18
C ALA A 3 8.89 0.35 14.87
N GLY A 4 9.72 -0.03 15.85
CA GLY A 4 10.64 0.92 16.50
C GLY A 4 11.70 1.48 15.55
N THR A 5 12.16 0.68 14.58
CA THR A 5 13.07 1.17 13.52
C THR A 5 12.35 2.12 12.56
N VAL A 6 11.09 1.84 12.24
CA VAL A 6 10.25 2.69 11.39
C VAL A 6 10.01 4.04 12.06
N ASP A 7 9.56 4.04 13.32
CA ASP A 7 9.37 5.26 14.11
C ASP A 7 10.66 6.09 14.17
N TYR A 8 11.80 5.45 14.48
CA TYR A 8 13.09 6.12 14.50
C TYR A 8 13.44 6.77 13.15
N LEU A 9 13.30 6.06 12.03
CA LEU A 9 13.59 6.61 10.71
C LEU A 9 12.64 7.75 10.32
N LEU A 10 11.35 7.63 10.63
CA LEU A 10 10.37 8.68 10.40
C LEU A 10 10.67 9.94 11.24
N SER A 11 11.14 9.75 12.48
CA SER A 11 11.57 10.85 13.36
C SER A 11 12.78 11.62 12.80
N LEU A 12 13.63 10.96 12.02
CA LEU A 12 14.76 11.56 11.29
C LEU A 12 14.36 12.20 9.96
N GLY A 13 13.08 12.19 9.61
CA GLY A 13 12.57 12.78 8.37
C GLY A 13 12.64 11.86 7.15
N ALA A 14 12.77 10.55 7.34
CA ALA A 14 12.64 9.60 6.23
C ALA A 14 11.24 9.74 5.60
N ASN A 15 11.19 9.81 4.27
CA ASN A 15 9.94 10.00 3.54
C ASN A 15 9.26 8.63 3.24
N PRO A 16 8.12 8.30 3.87
CA PRO A 16 7.43 7.03 3.63
C PRO A 16 6.79 6.92 2.24
N TRP A 17 6.65 8.04 1.52
CA TRP A 17 6.08 8.09 0.18
C TRP A 17 7.04 7.65 -0.93
N LEU A 18 8.30 7.38 -0.60
CA LEU A 18 9.24 6.85 -1.57
C LEU A 18 8.82 5.46 -2.03
N CYS A 19 9.04 5.19 -3.31
CA CYS A 19 8.78 3.92 -3.96
C CYS A 19 9.94 3.51 -4.86
N ASP A 20 9.96 2.24 -5.22
CA ASP A 20 10.84 1.71 -6.27
C ASP A 20 10.37 2.08 -7.69
N LEU A 21 11.03 1.52 -8.71
CA LEU A 21 10.69 1.76 -10.12
C LEU A 21 9.31 1.24 -10.53
N ARG A 22 8.74 0.30 -9.77
CA ARG A 22 7.39 -0.24 -9.96
C ARG A 22 6.35 0.58 -9.18
N GLY A 23 6.73 1.63 -8.45
CA GLY A 23 5.80 2.37 -7.60
C GLY A 23 5.46 1.65 -6.30
N ILE A 24 6.21 0.61 -5.93
CA ILE A 24 6.02 -0.14 -4.69
C ILE A 24 6.60 0.68 -3.54
N THR A 25 5.74 1.07 -2.59
CA THR A 25 6.14 1.80 -1.38
C THR A 25 6.45 0.86 -0.22
N ALA A 26 7.02 1.39 0.86
CA ALA A 26 7.21 0.64 2.10
C ALA A 26 5.89 0.06 2.66
N LEU A 27 4.76 0.73 2.43
CA LEU A 27 3.44 0.26 2.85
C LEU A 27 2.97 -0.99 2.08
N HIS A 28 3.31 -1.09 0.79
CA HIS A 28 3.05 -2.31 0.01
C HIS A 28 3.83 -3.49 0.59
N HIS A 29 5.12 -3.31 0.86
CA HIS A 29 5.94 -4.35 1.47
C HIS A 29 5.46 -4.77 2.86
N ALA A 30 4.99 -3.82 3.67
CA ALA A 30 4.42 -4.12 4.98
C ALA A 30 3.13 -4.95 4.85
N ALA A 31 2.27 -4.61 3.89
CA ALA A 31 1.05 -5.35 3.59
C ALA A 31 1.34 -6.78 3.09
N ILE A 32 2.31 -6.95 2.17
CA ILE A 32 2.75 -8.27 1.65
C ILE A 32 3.29 -9.18 2.77
N ARG A 33 3.83 -8.61 3.85
CA ARG A 33 4.49 -9.37 4.93
C ARG A 33 3.66 -9.49 6.21
N ASN A 34 2.38 -9.10 6.16
CA ASN A 34 1.49 -9.01 7.31
C ASN A 34 2.09 -8.20 8.50
N GLN A 35 2.85 -7.13 8.22
CA GLN A 35 3.53 -6.34 9.25
C GLN A 35 2.62 -5.22 9.76
N CYS A 36 1.58 -5.60 10.49
CA CYS A 36 0.50 -4.70 10.94
C CYS A 36 0.98 -3.53 11.78
N GLU A 37 1.98 -3.73 12.65
CA GLU A 37 2.54 -2.63 13.44
C GLU A 37 3.31 -1.63 12.58
N VAL A 38 3.98 -2.11 11.52
CA VAL A 38 4.67 -1.23 10.56
C VAL A 38 3.64 -0.43 9.75
N VAL A 39 2.57 -1.08 9.28
CA VAL A 39 1.44 -0.41 8.60
C VAL A 39 0.87 0.68 9.50
N HIS A 40 0.61 0.35 10.76
CA HIS A 40 0.01 1.27 11.71
C HIS A 40 0.92 2.48 12.01
N GLU A 41 2.20 2.26 12.32
CA GLU A 41 3.14 3.36 12.58
C GLU A 41 3.29 4.29 11.36
N MET A 42 3.40 3.72 10.15
CA MET A 42 3.50 4.53 8.93
C MET A 42 2.24 5.37 8.64
N LEU A 43 1.05 4.89 9.02
CA LEU A 43 -0.22 5.57 8.77
C LEU A 43 -0.65 6.54 9.88
N LYS A 44 -0.08 6.40 11.09
CA LYS A 44 -0.27 7.32 12.23
C LYS A 44 0.42 8.66 12.02
N THR A 45 1.60 8.68 11.41
CA THR A 45 2.39 9.92 11.26
C THR A 45 1.67 10.90 10.33
N PRO A 46 1.46 12.17 10.75
CA PRO A 46 0.92 13.21 9.88
C PRO A 46 1.76 13.31 8.62
N GLN A 47 1.13 13.17 7.45
CA GLN A 47 1.85 13.15 6.17
C GLN A 47 2.27 14.56 5.75
N GLN A 48 3.27 15.09 6.44
CA GLN A 48 3.95 16.37 6.15
C GLN A 48 4.91 16.28 4.95
N PHE A 49 5.06 15.08 4.38
CA PHE A 49 6.02 14.80 3.33
C PHE A 49 5.45 15.11 1.93
N SER A 50 6.29 15.71 1.09
CA SER A 50 5.92 16.09 -0.27
C SER A 50 5.57 14.86 -1.11
N ARG A 51 4.35 14.86 -1.67
CA ARG A 51 3.86 13.84 -2.59
C ARG A 51 4.62 13.96 -3.90
N ARG A 52 5.48 13.00 -4.20
CA ARG A 52 5.92 12.81 -5.58
C ARG A 52 4.81 12.05 -6.30
N ALA A 53 3.90 12.79 -6.93
CA ALA A 53 2.82 12.21 -7.71
C ALA A 53 3.42 11.42 -8.89
N ALA A 54 3.55 10.10 -8.73
CA ALA A 54 3.77 9.21 -9.86
C ALA A 54 2.54 9.27 -10.77
N ARG A 55 2.67 8.98 -12.07
CA ARG A 55 1.57 9.10 -13.07
C ARG A 55 0.24 8.43 -12.66
N TRP A 56 0.28 7.43 -11.78
CA TRP A 56 -0.86 6.64 -11.32
C TRP A 56 -1.46 7.12 -9.99
N ASN A 57 -0.81 8.08 -9.33
CA ASN A 57 -1.22 8.67 -8.07
C ASN A 57 -1.42 10.18 -8.25
N THR A 58 -2.47 10.72 -7.66
CA THR A 58 -2.73 12.17 -7.71
C THR A 58 -2.21 12.86 -6.46
N PRO A 59 -2.04 14.19 -6.49
CA PRO A 59 -1.83 14.97 -5.27
C PRO A 59 -2.97 14.86 -4.25
N ALA A 60 -4.07 14.15 -4.53
CA ALA A 60 -5.15 13.84 -3.58
C ALA A 60 -5.09 12.39 -3.03
N THR A 61 -4.32 11.48 -3.64
CA THR A 61 -4.24 10.06 -3.23
C THR A 61 -3.70 9.89 -1.81
N LYS A 62 -4.51 9.34 -0.89
CA LYS A 62 -4.10 8.99 0.48
C LYS A 62 -2.96 7.98 0.47
N PHE A 63 -2.07 8.02 1.46
CA PHE A 63 -0.91 7.11 1.50
C PHE A 63 -1.32 5.63 1.50
N VAL A 64 -2.39 5.31 2.23
CA VAL A 64 -3.00 3.97 2.28
C VAL A 64 -3.55 3.48 0.93
N ASP A 65 -3.85 4.40 0.02
CA ASP A 65 -4.43 4.14 -1.30
C ASP A 65 -3.42 4.33 -2.44
N VAL A 66 -2.14 4.57 -2.13
CA VAL A 66 -1.10 4.66 -3.17
C VAL A 66 -1.08 3.35 -3.93
N CYS A 67 -1.08 3.42 -5.26
CA CYS A 67 -0.95 2.25 -6.10
C CYS A 67 0.38 2.22 -6.85
N ASP A 68 0.79 1.00 -7.17
CA ASP A 68 1.95 0.71 -8.01
C ASP A 68 1.67 0.99 -9.50
N VAL A 69 2.63 0.66 -10.37
CA VAL A 69 2.49 0.90 -11.81
C VAL A 69 1.40 0.07 -12.48
N TYR A 70 0.93 -0.98 -11.82
CA TYR A 70 -0.12 -1.87 -12.28
C TYR A 70 -1.50 -1.52 -11.68
N GLY A 71 -1.56 -0.52 -10.80
CA GLY A 71 -2.77 -0.10 -10.08
C GLY A 71 -3.06 -0.93 -8.83
N TYR A 72 -2.11 -1.74 -8.36
CA TYR A 72 -2.26 -2.51 -7.12
C TYR A 72 -1.98 -1.61 -5.93
N THR A 73 -2.84 -1.66 -4.93
CA THR A 73 -2.71 -0.91 -3.66
C THR A 73 -2.19 -1.86 -2.59
N PRO A 74 -1.73 -1.36 -1.43
CA PRO A 74 -1.39 -2.23 -0.30
C PRO A 74 -2.53 -3.19 0.07
N LEU A 75 -3.79 -2.78 -0.07
CA LEU A 75 -4.95 -3.64 0.18
C LEU A 75 -5.06 -4.79 -0.83
N HIS A 76 -4.79 -4.54 -2.12
CA HIS A 76 -4.72 -5.60 -3.12
C HIS A 76 -3.68 -6.65 -2.73
N TYR A 77 -2.46 -6.23 -2.39
CA TYR A 77 -1.40 -7.16 -1.98
C TYR A 77 -1.72 -7.93 -0.70
N ALA A 78 -2.24 -7.26 0.34
CA ALA A 78 -2.66 -7.96 1.56
C ALA A 78 -3.74 -9.02 1.27
N THR A 79 -4.60 -8.78 0.27
CA THR A 79 -5.66 -9.71 -0.12
C THR A 79 -5.14 -10.87 -0.95
N ILE A 80 -4.19 -10.62 -1.87
CA ILE A 80 -3.48 -11.67 -2.62
C ILE A 80 -2.82 -12.66 -1.67
N GLU A 81 -2.16 -12.14 -0.63
CA GLU A 81 -1.44 -12.97 0.36
C GLU A 81 -2.36 -13.57 1.44
N GLY A 82 -3.67 -13.28 1.42
CA GLY A 82 -4.62 -13.75 2.42
C GLY A 82 -4.36 -13.21 3.84
N HIS A 83 -3.69 -12.06 3.96
CA HIS A 83 -3.23 -11.48 5.21
C HIS A 83 -4.35 -10.67 5.90
N ALA A 84 -5.28 -11.38 6.53
CA ALA A 84 -6.48 -10.81 7.16
C ALA A 84 -6.20 -9.68 8.16
N GLU A 85 -5.11 -9.78 8.91
CA GLU A 85 -4.73 -8.78 9.91
C GLU A 85 -4.24 -7.48 9.24
N ALA A 86 -3.41 -7.58 8.19
CA ALA A 86 -3.03 -6.44 7.37
C ALA A 86 -4.24 -5.82 6.66
N ILE A 87 -5.17 -6.64 6.13
CA ILE A 87 -6.44 -6.16 5.56
C ILE A 87 -7.21 -5.34 6.59
N GLY A 88 -7.43 -5.88 7.79
CA GLY A 88 -8.13 -5.18 8.87
C GLY A 88 -7.43 -3.88 9.27
N THR A 89 -6.11 -3.88 9.35
CA THR A 89 -5.31 -2.70 9.69
C THR A 89 -5.36 -1.63 8.60
N LEU A 90 -5.31 -2.00 7.32
CA LEU A 90 -5.45 -1.05 6.21
C LEU A 90 -6.86 -0.45 6.19
N LEU A 91 -7.90 -1.27 6.38
CA LEU A 91 -9.29 -0.81 6.41
C LEU A 91 -9.59 0.10 7.60
N SER A 92 -8.98 -0.13 8.77
CA SER A 92 -9.13 0.76 9.93
C SER A 92 -8.52 2.15 9.69
N HIS A 93 -7.57 2.27 8.76
CA HIS A 93 -7.01 3.53 8.27
C HIS A 93 -7.69 4.02 6.99
N ALA A 94 -8.93 3.59 6.74
CA ALA A 94 -9.77 4.01 5.64
C ALA A 94 -9.18 3.72 4.25
N ALA A 95 -8.52 2.56 4.07
CA ALA A 95 -8.18 2.04 2.75
C ALA A 95 -9.42 1.94 1.85
N ASN A 96 -9.26 2.31 0.59
CA ASN A 96 -10.33 2.25 -0.40
C ASN A 96 -10.61 0.81 -0.83
N LEU A 97 -11.67 0.23 -0.26
CA LEU A 97 -12.11 -1.14 -0.54
C LEU A 97 -12.52 -1.37 -2.01
N ILE A 98 -12.92 -0.32 -2.72
CA ILE A 98 -13.42 -0.41 -4.11
C ILE A 98 -12.37 0.03 -5.14
N ALA A 99 -11.11 0.23 -4.74
CA ALA A 99 -10.01 0.49 -5.66
C ALA A 99 -9.93 -0.62 -6.72
N ARG A 100 -9.54 -0.26 -7.94
CA ARG A 100 -9.43 -1.19 -9.06
C ARG A 100 -8.02 -1.20 -9.64
N THR A 101 -7.50 -2.39 -9.94
CA THR A 101 -6.24 -2.55 -10.67
C THR A 101 -6.36 -1.95 -12.07
N ALA A 102 -5.25 -1.42 -12.60
CA ALA A 102 -5.25 -0.75 -13.90
C ALA A 102 -4.86 -1.70 -15.04
N MET A 103 -4.04 -2.71 -14.75
CA MET A 103 -3.51 -3.65 -15.74
C MET A 103 -3.21 -5.00 -15.10
N ALA A 104 -3.00 -6.02 -15.94
CA ALA A 104 -2.52 -7.31 -15.48
C ALA A 104 -1.14 -7.15 -14.85
N HIS A 105 -0.91 -7.86 -13.75
CA HIS A 105 0.38 -7.88 -13.08
C HIS A 105 1.23 -8.99 -13.69
N PRO A 106 2.52 -8.77 -14.01
CA PRO A 106 3.36 -9.78 -14.67
C PRO A 106 3.61 -10.99 -13.79
N ASP A 107 3.52 -10.85 -12.46
CA ASP A 107 3.64 -11.99 -11.55
C ASP A 107 2.29 -12.73 -11.36
N TYR A 108 1.18 -12.18 -11.88
CA TYR A 108 -0.20 -12.72 -11.78
C TYR A 108 -0.91 -12.69 -13.16
N GLU A 109 -0.23 -13.18 -14.20
CA GLU A 109 -0.62 -12.98 -15.61
C GLU A 109 -2.02 -13.52 -15.98
N SER A 110 -2.62 -14.36 -15.15
CA SER A 110 -3.97 -14.90 -15.36
C SER A 110 -5.10 -13.92 -14.99
N TRP A 111 -4.78 -12.82 -14.29
CA TRP A 111 -5.79 -11.91 -13.77
C TRP A 111 -6.08 -10.74 -14.72
N PRO A 112 -7.37 -10.50 -15.07
CA PRO A 112 -7.72 -9.37 -15.91
C PRO A 112 -7.49 -8.04 -15.17
N SER A 113 -7.44 -6.94 -15.91
CA SER A 113 -7.43 -5.59 -15.32
C SER A 113 -8.77 -5.26 -14.66
N GLY A 114 -8.78 -4.32 -13.72
CA GLY A 114 -10.01 -3.78 -13.12
C GLY A 114 -10.53 -4.54 -11.90
N LEU A 115 -9.71 -5.44 -11.34
CA LEU A 115 -10.05 -6.20 -10.14
C LEU A 115 -10.01 -5.30 -8.90
N SER A 116 -10.94 -5.53 -7.99
CA SER A 116 -10.88 -4.98 -6.64
C SER A 116 -10.38 -6.03 -5.67
N ALA A 117 -10.05 -5.64 -4.44
CA ALA A 117 -9.67 -6.56 -3.37
C ALA A 117 -10.66 -7.73 -3.23
N LEU A 118 -11.97 -7.48 -3.36
CA LEU A 118 -12.96 -8.55 -3.28
C LEU A 118 -12.88 -9.55 -4.44
N HIS A 119 -12.59 -9.12 -5.68
CA HIS A 119 -12.39 -10.05 -6.79
C HIS A 119 -11.11 -10.88 -6.66
N ILE A 120 -10.13 -10.36 -5.93
CA ILE A 120 -8.84 -11.02 -5.65
C ILE A 120 -9.01 -12.08 -4.55
N ALA A 121 -9.96 -11.90 -3.64
CA ALA A 121 -10.21 -12.80 -2.52
C ALA A 121 -10.99 -14.08 -2.86
N SER A 122 -11.57 -14.17 -4.07
CA SER A 122 -12.42 -15.27 -4.53
C SER A 122 -11.64 -16.35 -5.27
#